data_AF-A0A9E0IU65-F1
#
_entry.id   AF-A0A9E0IU65-F1
#
_cell.length_a   1.000
_cell.length_b   1.000
_cell.length_c   1.000
_cell.angle_alpha   90.00
_cell.angle_beta   90.00
_cell.angle_gamma   90.00
#
_symmetry.space_group_name_H-M   'P 1'
#
loop_
_entity.id
_entity.type
_entity.pdbx_description
1 polymer ?
#
loop_
_entity_poly.entity_id
_entity_poly.type
_entity_poly.pdbx_seq_one_letter_code
_entity_poly.pdbx_strand_id
1 'polypeptide(L)'
;MACAGRPTDGQADGPTVFAKVCATCHGAAGRPTAAMVAQLGVRDLTAPEFRARARVEAVAIQVRTGSANKLMPGFAGTLSEREIDGVARFVVTRLAGATVVTTAGGSDAAAGPGSGARPAVVDAAPVVAEGVDASAAELEDGFRQLARDLATDSRWAVTAWGQAGLGADAAPVRFAVLMTRDERVIHGGYLLEQDPTHRWLLIFDLEGETLPWLGRRRGGGAEPAWIETGDEAITHREDVGTTSETLRLAVRGDRVVVLERVVRVSRQPVQRESFVGDDGCTRCPDLRAFEPRAAIFDVVVGPVADPAALREWPRLR
;
A
#
# COMPACT_ATOMS: atom_id res chain seq x y z
N MET A 1 -20.17 -10.58 -36.82
CA MET A 1 -19.95 -11.63 -35.80
C MET A 1 -19.44 -10.92 -34.56
N ALA A 2 -20.32 -10.70 -33.58
CA ALA A 2 -20.03 -9.91 -32.39
C ALA A 2 -19.42 -10.80 -31.31
N CYS A 3 -18.30 -10.37 -30.72
CA CYS A 3 -17.78 -10.97 -29.50
C CYS A 3 -18.57 -10.40 -28.32
N ALA A 4 -19.30 -11.27 -27.63
CA ALA A 4 -19.94 -10.95 -26.36
C ALA A 4 -18.88 -10.57 -25.33
N GLY A 5 -19.10 -9.45 -24.63
CA GLY A 5 -18.19 -8.93 -23.61
C GLY A 5 -17.97 -9.94 -22.48
N ARG A 6 -16.71 -10.25 -22.19
CA ARG A 6 -16.32 -10.77 -20.88
C ARG A 6 -16.59 -9.70 -19.83
N PRO A 7 -17.05 -10.07 -18.62
CA PRO A 7 -17.07 -9.14 -17.50
C PRO A 7 -15.65 -8.66 -17.26
N THR A 8 -15.50 -7.35 -17.06
CA THR A 8 -14.23 -6.66 -16.84
C THR A 8 -13.36 -7.36 -15.79
N ASP A 9 -12.14 -7.74 -16.17
CA ASP A 9 -11.02 -8.14 -15.30
C ASP A 9 -10.49 -6.93 -14.48
N GLY A 10 -11.42 -6.25 -13.80
CA GLY A 10 -11.13 -5.24 -12.78
C GLY A 10 -10.49 -5.89 -11.56
N GLN A 11 -9.95 -5.07 -10.65
CA GLN A 11 -9.53 -5.47 -9.30
C GLN A 11 -10.33 -6.68 -8.83
N ALA A 12 -9.67 -7.77 -8.45
CA ALA A 12 -10.40 -8.85 -7.80
C ALA A 12 -10.86 -8.30 -6.43
N ASP A 13 -12.07 -7.74 -6.44
CA ASP A 13 -12.66 -7.01 -5.34
C ASP A 13 -12.91 -8.01 -4.21
N GLY A 14 -11.93 -8.14 -3.32
CA GLY A 14 -11.97 -9.02 -2.16
C GLY A 14 -13.28 -8.94 -1.37
N PRO A 15 -13.80 -7.74 -1.06
CA PRO A 15 -15.16 -7.57 -0.53
C PRO A 15 -16.25 -8.23 -1.38
N THR A 16 -16.26 -8.03 -2.70
CA THR A 16 -17.25 -8.64 -3.61
C THR A 16 -17.11 -10.16 -3.67
N VAL A 17 -15.89 -10.69 -3.76
CA VAL A 17 -15.61 -12.13 -3.72
C VAL A 17 -16.09 -12.71 -2.39
N PHE A 18 -15.77 -12.05 -1.28
CA PHE A 18 -16.21 -12.46 0.05
C PHE A 18 -17.74 -12.51 0.14
N ALA A 19 -18.42 -11.44 -0.29
CA ALA A 19 -19.88 -11.36 -0.26
C ALA A 19 -20.56 -12.45 -1.09
N LYS A 20 -19.99 -12.79 -2.26
CA LYS A 20 -20.56 -13.79 -3.17
C LYS A 20 -20.26 -15.24 -2.76
N VAL A 21 -19.05 -15.49 -2.26
CA VAL A 21 -18.52 -16.85 -2.11
C VAL A 21 -18.38 -17.28 -0.65
N CYS A 22 -18.00 -16.36 0.23
CA CYS A 22 -17.58 -16.68 1.60
C CYS A 22 -18.66 -16.37 2.65
N ALA A 23 -19.43 -15.30 2.44
CA ALA A 23 -20.38 -14.75 3.40
C ALA A 23 -21.53 -15.72 3.71
N THR A 24 -21.87 -16.63 2.80
CA THR A 24 -22.89 -17.66 3.03
C THR A 24 -22.55 -18.56 4.20
N CYS A 25 -21.26 -18.80 4.47
CA CYS A 25 -20.78 -19.63 5.57
C CYS A 25 -20.17 -18.83 6.73
N HIS A 26 -19.50 -17.71 6.42
CA HIS A 26 -18.82 -16.88 7.43
C HIS A 26 -19.65 -15.68 7.90
N GLY A 27 -20.84 -15.46 7.36
CA GLY A 27 -21.64 -14.26 7.58
C GLY A 27 -21.10 -13.04 6.81
N ALA A 28 -21.98 -12.10 6.47
CA ALA A 28 -21.61 -10.91 5.70
C ALA A 28 -20.52 -10.05 6.36
N ALA A 29 -20.49 -10.04 7.70
CA ALA A 29 -19.49 -9.34 8.49
C ALA A 29 -18.37 -10.25 9.01
N GLY A 30 -18.20 -11.46 8.47
CA GLY A 30 -17.24 -12.44 9.00
C GLY A 30 -17.62 -13.05 10.34
N ARG A 31 -18.85 -12.80 10.81
CA ARG A 31 -19.45 -13.34 12.04
C ARG A 31 -20.52 -14.37 11.67
N PRO A 32 -20.19 -15.68 11.69
CA PRO A 32 -21.18 -16.72 11.45
C PRO A 32 -22.17 -16.81 12.62
N THR A 33 -23.37 -17.31 12.36
CA THR A 33 -24.34 -17.57 13.43
C THR A 33 -23.91 -18.77 14.29
N ALA A 34 -24.40 -18.86 15.53
CA ALA A 34 -24.10 -19.99 16.41
C ALA A 34 -24.48 -21.34 15.78
N ALA A 35 -25.59 -21.39 15.02
CA ALA A 35 -26.01 -22.59 14.29
C ALA A 35 -24.98 -23.00 13.23
N MET A 36 -24.44 -22.04 12.47
CA MET A 36 -23.43 -22.32 11.45
C MET A 36 -22.11 -22.79 12.06
N VAL A 37 -21.68 -22.18 13.17
CA VAL A 37 -20.50 -22.64 13.92
C VAL A 37 -20.70 -24.08 14.38
N ALA A 38 -21.85 -24.40 14.97
CA ALA A 38 -22.14 -25.75 15.46
C ALA A 38 -22.24 -26.80 14.33
N GLN A 39 -22.81 -26.44 13.17
CA GLN A 39 -23.04 -27.36 12.07
C GLN A 39 -21.81 -27.54 11.17
N LEU A 40 -21.08 -26.45 10.88
CA LEU A 40 -20.01 -26.44 9.88
C LEU A 40 -18.61 -26.30 10.48
N GLY A 41 -18.50 -25.98 11.77
CA GLY A 41 -17.23 -25.66 12.41
C GLY A 41 -16.56 -24.41 11.82
N VAL A 42 -17.34 -23.50 11.23
CA VAL A 42 -16.83 -22.26 10.64
C VAL A 42 -16.26 -21.33 11.72
N ARG A 43 -15.14 -20.69 11.39
CA ARG A 43 -14.48 -19.71 12.27
C ARG A 43 -15.18 -18.36 12.19
N ASP A 44 -15.35 -17.71 13.34
CA ASP A 44 -15.57 -16.25 13.40
C ASP A 44 -14.28 -15.54 13.01
N LEU A 45 -14.31 -14.85 11.87
CA LEU A 45 -13.16 -14.15 11.29
C LEU A 45 -12.88 -12.81 11.99
N THR A 46 -13.76 -12.38 12.89
CA THR A 46 -13.61 -11.17 13.70
C THR A 46 -13.11 -11.46 15.12
N ALA A 47 -13.08 -12.74 15.51
CA ALA A 47 -12.63 -13.17 16.84
C ALA A 47 -11.17 -12.73 17.11
N PRO A 48 -10.87 -12.18 18.30
CA PRO A 48 -9.52 -11.72 18.65
C PRO A 48 -8.43 -12.77 18.44
N GLU A 49 -8.73 -14.04 18.72
CA GLU A 49 -7.78 -15.15 18.59
C GLU A 49 -7.42 -15.43 17.13
N PHE A 50 -8.39 -15.34 16.22
CA PHE A 50 -8.15 -15.45 14.79
C PHE A 50 -7.33 -14.26 14.31
N ARG A 51 -7.75 -13.04 14.67
CA ARG A 51 -7.06 -11.80 14.27
C ARG A 51 -5.60 -11.76 14.69
N ALA A 52 -5.27 -12.25 15.89
CA ALA A 52 -3.89 -12.27 16.40
C ALA A 52 -2.94 -13.15 15.55
N ARG A 53 -3.49 -14.10 14.77
CA ARG A 53 -2.71 -15.08 14.00
C ARG A 53 -2.94 -15.00 12.49
N ALA A 54 -3.96 -14.26 12.05
CA ALA A 54 -4.31 -14.15 10.64
C ALA A 54 -3.19 -13.46 9.86
N ARG A 55 -2.72 -14.12 8.80
CA ARG A 55 -1.74 -13.59 7.84
C ARG A 55 -2.30 -13.81 6.44
N VAL A 56 -2.02 -12.90 5.51
CA VAL A 56 -2.58 -12.93 4.16
C VAL A 56 -2.24 -14.26 3.47
N GLU A 57 -1.00 -14.71 3.62
CA GLU A 57 -0.50 -15.96 3.01
C GLU A 57 -1.20 -17.18 3.60
N ALA A 58 -1.37 -17.21 4.92
CA ALA A 58 -2.06 -18.31 5.61
C ALA A 58 -3.54 -18.39 5.21
N VAL A 59 -4.22 -17.23 5.11
CA VAL A 59 -5.61 -17.17 4.66
C VAL A 59 -5.71 -17.56 3.17
N ALA A 60 -4.80 -17.11 2.32
CA ALA A 60 -4.77 -17.48 0.91
C ALA A 60 -4.57 -18.99 0.72
N ILE A 61 -3.66 -19.62 1.48
CA ILE A 61 -3.49 -21.08 1.48
C ILE A 61 -4.78 -21.77 1.90
N GLN A 62 -5.43 -21.29 2.97
CA GLN A 62 -6.67 -21.84 3.49
C GLN A 62 -7.84 -21.73 2.47
N VAL A 63 -7.95 -20.60 1.76
CA VAL A 63 -8.94 -20.41 0.68
C VAL A 63 -8.63 -21.32 -0.51
N ARG A 64 -7.35 -21.45 -0.90
CA ARG A 64 -6.93 -22.27 -2.02
C ARG A 64 -7.22 -23.75 -1.78
N THR A 65 -6.92 -24.24 -0.57
CA THR A 65 -6.91 -25.67 -0.23
C THR A 65 -8.15 -26.17 0.52
N GLY A 66 -8.94 -25.26 1.08
CA GLY A 66 -10.09 -25.60 1.91
C GLY A 66 -9.70 -26.10 3.30
N SER A 67 -10.70 -26.40 4.14
CA SER A 67 -10.47 -26.84 5.51
C SER A 67 -10.11 -28.32 5.60
N ALA A 68 -9.44 -28.71 6.69
CA ALA A 68 -9.11 -30.11 6.95
C ALA A 68 -10.35 -31.02 7.04
N ASN A 69 -11.46 -30.50 7.59
CA ASN A 69 -12.74 -31.22 7.67
C ASN A 69 -13.55 -31.19 6.36
N LYS A 70 -13.02 -30.56 5.28
CA LYS A 70 -13.62 -30.48 3.94
C LYS A 70 -14.97 -29.75 3.84
N LEU A 71 -15.44 -29.14 4.92
CA LEU A 71 -16.67 -28.35 4.92
C LEU A 71 -16.47 -26.96 4.30
N MET A 72 -15.25 -26.41 4.38
CA MET A 72 -14.82 -25.31 3.53
C MET A 72 -14.14 -25.91 2.30
N PRO A 73 -14.72 -25.82 1.09
CA PRO A 73 -14.07 -26.31 -0.12
C PRO A 73 -12.80 -25.50 -0.41
N GLY A 74 -11.87 -26.13 -1.14
CA GLY A 74 -10.76 -25.40 -1.75
C GLY A 74 -11.21 -24.71 -3.02
N PHE A 75 -10.78 -23.46 -3.21
CA PHE A 75 -11.19 -22.64 -4.35
C PHE A 75 -10.15 -22.59 -5.48
N ALA A 76 -9.07 -23.37 -5.39
CA ALA A 76 -8.09 -23.50 -6.47
C ALA A 76 -8.79 -23.88 -7.79
N GLY A 77 -8.56 -23.11 -8.85
CA GLY A 77 -9.17 -23.33 -10.17
C GLY A 77 -10.63 -22.89 -10.29
N THR A 78 -11.30 -22.52 -9.19
CA THR A 78 -12.63 -21.87 -9.20
C THR A 78 -12.51 -20.36 -9.09
N LEU A 79 -11.64 -19.90 -8.19
CA LEU A 79 -11.21 -18.51 -8.08
C LEU A 79 -9.85 -18.36 -8.75
N SER A 80 -9.64 -17.23 -9.41
CA SER A 80 -8.31 -16.82 -9.86
C SER A 80 -7.41 -16.54 -8.65
N GLU A 81 -6.10 -16.67 -8.82
CA GLU A 81 -5.15 -16.34 -7.75
C GLU A 81 -5.30 -14.89 -7.27
N ARG A 82 -5.73 -13.97 -8.14
CA ARG A 82 -6.07 -12.59 -7.78
C ARG A 82 -7.27 -12.49 -6.85
N GLU A 83 -8.32 -13.26 -7.09
CA GLU A 83 -9.51 -13.30 -6.22
C GLU A 83 -9.20 -13.94 -4.87
N ILE A 84 -8.36 -14.97 -4.85
CA ILE A 84 -7.89 -15.62 -3.61
C ILE A 84 -7.06 -14.63 -2.78
N ASP A 85 -6.13 -13.92 -3.41
CA ASP A 85 -5.28 -12.93 -2.75
C ASP A 85 -6.09 -11.71 -2.28
N GLY A 86 -7.01 -11.21 -3.11
CA GLY A 86 -7.92 -10.11 -2.77
C GLY A 86 -8.81 -10.43 -1.57
N VAL A 87 -9.43 -11.62 -1.53
CA VAL A 87 -10.27 -12.03 -0.40
C VAL A 87 -9.43 -12.30 0.85
N ALA A 88 -8.22 -12.86 0.72
CA ALA A 88 -7.32 -13.08 1.84
C ALA A 88 -6.90 -11.77 2.51
N ARG A 89 -6.53 -10.75 1.73
CA ARG A 89 -6.27 -9.40 2.26
C ARG A 89 -7.50 -8.81 2.93
N PHE A 90 -8.67 -8.88 2.28
CA PHE A 90 -9.92 -8.36 2.87
C PHE A 90 -10.24 -8.98 4.24
N VAL A 91 -10.08 -10.30 4.39
CA VAL A 91 -10.28 -11.01 5.66
C VAL A 91 -9.29 -10.52 6.73
N VAL A 92 -8.02 -10.32 6.37
CA VAL A 92 -6.97 -9.89 7.31
C VAL A 92 -7.07 -8.41 7.67
N THR A 93 -7.45 -7.52 6.74
CA THR A 93 -7.39 -6.06 6.95
C THR A 93 -8.71 -5.43 7.35
N ARG A 94 -9.85 -5.95 6.87
CA ARG A 94 -11.15 -5.25 7.00
C ARG A 94 -12.14 -5.92 7.93
N LEU A 95 -12.03 -7.24 8.14
CA LEU A 95 -12.78 -7.96 9.18
C LEU A 95 -12.04 -7.94 10.52
N ALA A 96 -10.75 -7.57 10.50
CA ALA A 96 -9.95 -7.21 11.65
C ALA A 96 -10.11 -5.71 11.97
N GLY A 97 -11.31 -5.31 12.41
CA GLY A 97 -11.68 -4.04 13.06
C GLY A 97 -10.75 -2.83 12.90
N ALA A 98 -11.13 -1.93 12.00
CA ALA A 98 -11.10 -0.50 12.29
C ALA A 98 -12.08 -0.23 13.43
N THR A 99 -11.56 0.21 14.57
CA THR A 99 -12.39 0.80 15.63
C THR A 99 -12.94 2.10 15.08
N VAL A 100 -14.11 2.05 14.44
CA VAL A 100 -14.94 3.25 14.30
C VAL A 100 -15.45 3.55 15.70
N VAL A 101 -14.83 4.52 16.36
CA VAL A 101 -15.43 5.20 17.50
C VAL A 101 -16.64 5.97 16.96
N THR A 102 -17.76 5.28 16.80
CA THR A 102 -19.06 5.93 16.79
C THR A 102 -19.31 6.38 18.21
N THR A 103 -19.08 7.66 18.49
CA THR A 103 -19.72 8.36 19.60
C THR A 103 -21.22 8.37 19.33
N ALA A 104 -21.89 7.28 19.71
CA ALA A 104 -23.31 7.28 19.95
C ALA A 104 -23.55 8.18 21.17
N GLY A 105 -23.94 9.43 20.92
CA GLY A 105 -24.51 10.29 21.94
C GLY A 105 -25.76 9.62 22.49
N GLY A 106 -25.66 9.13 23.72
CA GLY A 106 -26.80 8.67 24.50
C GLY A 106 -27.81 9.81 24.66
N SER A 107 -29.05 9.52 24.29
CA SER A 107 -30.21 10.29 24.74
C SER A 107 -30.78 9.54 25.95
N ASP A 108 -30.47 10.05 27.14
CA ASP A 108 -31.24 9.74 28.33
C ASP A 108 -32.53 10.55 28.30
N ALA A 109 -33.65 9.83 28.29
CA ALA A 109 -34.98 10.30 28.71
C ALA A 109 -35.42 9.31 29.80
N ALA A 110 -36.06 9.65 30.92
CA ALA A 110 -36.62 10.89 31.42
C ALA A 110 -36.96 10.70 32.91
N ALA A 111 -37.10 11.79 33.68
CA ALA A 111 -38.24 12.03 34.59
C ALA A 111 -38.16 13.41 35.28
N GLY A 112 -39.18 14.26 35.08
CA GLY A 112 -39.45 15.43 35.94
C GLY A 112 -39.97 16.66 35.18
N PRO A 113 -41.21 17.15 35.43
CA PRO A 113 -41.84 18.21 34.64
C PRO A 113 -41.53 19.61 35.19
N GLY A 114 -41.23 20.55 34.30
CA GLY A 114 -41.04 21.95 34.64
C GLY A 114 -41.29 22.84 33.42
N SER A 115 -42.46 23.45 33.39
CA SER A 115 -42.93 24.43 32.41
C SER A 115 -42.01 25.65 32.34
N GLY A 116 -41.51 25.99 31.14
CA GLY A 116 -40.79 27.24 30.88
C GLY A 116 -40.50 27.46 29.38
N ALA A 117 -40.91 28.62 28.87
CA ALA A 117 -40.90 29.08 27.49
C ALA A 117 -39.66 28.75 26.61
N ARG A 118 -39.90 28.35 25.35
CA ARG A 118 -38.88 28.26 24.28
C ARG A 118 -38.58 29.64 23.69
N PRO A 119 -37.30 30.02 23.47
CA PRO A 119 -36.96 31.00 22.44
C PRO A 119 -36.80 30.30 21.08
N ALA A 120 -37.06 31.06 20.02
CA ALA A 120 -36.96 30.62 18.64
C ALA A 120 -35.53 30.21 18.29
N VAL A 121 -35.37 29.00 17.77
CA VAL A 121 -34.13 28.53 17.14
C VAL A 121 -34.15 29.08 15.72
N VAL A 122 -33.21 29.95 15.39
CA VAL A 122 -32.91 30.32 14.02
C VAL A 122 -32.08 29.21 13.39
N ASP A 123 -32.56 28.67 12.27
CA ASP A 123 -31.82 27.71 11.44
C ASP A 123 -30.56 28.39 10.87
N ALA A 124 -29.41 28.09 11.46
CA ALA A 124 -28.13 28.39 10.85
C ALA A 124 -27.82 27.28 9.83
N ALA A 125 -27.86 27.63 8.55
CA ALA A 125 -27.40 26.77 7.48
C ALA A 125 -25.94 26.32 7.73
N PRO A 126 -25.57 25.08 7.35
CA PRO A 126 -24.20 24.61 7.50
C PRO A 126 -23.27 25.49 6.67
N VAL A 127 -22.34 26.15 7.34
CA VAL A 127 -21.21 26.82 6.70
C VAL A 127 -20.37 25.71 6.07
N VAL A 128 -20.47 25.55 4.76
CA VAL A 128 -19.49 24.80 3.97
C VAL A 128 -18.16 25.50 4.17
N ALA A 129 -17.26 24.88 4.93
CA ALA A 129 -15.89 25.34 5.05
C ALA A 129 -15.26 25.25 3.66
N GLU A 130 -15.04 26.39 3.01
CA GLU A 130 -14.23 26.49 1.80
C GLU A 130 -12.86 25.92 2.14
N GLY A 131 -12.49 24.82 1.48
CA GLY A 131 -11.20 24.18 1.66
C GLY A 131 -10.12 25.16 1.22
N VAL A 132 -9.25 25.54 2.17
CA VAL A 132 -8.05 26.30 1.83
C VAL A 132 -7.09 25.30 1.20
N ASP A 133 -6.94 25.35 -0.12
CA ASP A 133 -5.95 24.55 -0.82
C ASP A 133 -4.56 24.89 -0.27
N ALA A 134 -3.88 23.89 0.30
CA ALA A 134 -2.53 24.07 0.80
C ALA A 134 -1.60 24.50 -0.35
N SER A 135 -0.75 25.48 -0.11
CA SER A 135 0.23 25.94 -1.07
C SER A 135 1.26 24.84 -1.37
N ALA A 136 1.90 24.91 -2.54
CA ALA A 136 2.95 23.96 -2.92
C ALA A 136 4.10 23.90 -1.87
N ALA A 137 4.42 25.03 -1.24
CA ALA A 137 5.43 25.12 -0.18
C ALA A 137 4.99 24.38 1.09
N GLU A 138 3.74 24.54 1.52
CA GLU A 138 3.20 23.82 2.70
C GLU A 138 3.15 22.31 2.45
N LEU A 139 2.78 21.89 1.23
CA LEU A 139 2.81 20.47 0.85
C LEU A 139 4.23 19.90 0.88
N GLU A 140 5.22 20.66 0.40
CA GLU A 140 6.62 20.27 0.43
C GLU A 140 7.16 20.19 1.86
N ASP A 141 6.87 21.19 2.70
CA ASP A 141 7.27 21.20 4.11
C ASP A 141 6.64 20.03 4.88
N GLY A 142 5.36 19.73 4.64
CA GLY A 142 4.68 18.57 5.20
C GLY A 142 5.33 17.24 4.80
N PHE A 143 5.67 17.09 3.52
CA PHE A 143 6.41 15.93 3.01
C PHE A 143 7.79 15.80 3.66
N ARG A 144 8.52 16.90 3.76
CA ARG A 144 9.86 16.95 4.38
C ARG A 144 9.81 16.57 5.85
N GLN A 145 8.84 17.09 6.59
CA GLN A 145 8.66 16.73 8.00
C GLN A 145 8.36 15.24 8.16
N LEU A 146 7.46 14.69 7.33
CA LEU A 146 7.14 13.26 7.37
C LEU A 146 8.37 12.37 7.15
N ALA A 147 9.18 12.67 6.15
CA ALA A 147 10.39 11.87 5.89
C ALA A 147 11.42 11.98 7.04
N ARG A 148 11.58 13.17 7.65
CA ARG A 148 12.46 13.35 8.82
C ARG A 148 11.95 12.55 10.02
N ASP A 149 10.65 12.53 10.24
CA ASP A 149 10.03 11.77 11.32
C ASP A 149 10.22 10.27 11.11
N LEU A 150 9.92 9.76 9.90
CA LEU A 150 10.18 8.36 9.55
C LEU A 150 11.66 7.99 9.69
N ALA A 151 12.56 8.86 9.24
CA ALA A 151 13.99 8.64 9.40
C ALA A 151 14.39 8.57 10.88
N THR A 152 13.86 9.45 11.71
CA THR A 152 14.14 9.49 13.15
C THR A 152 13.61 8.23 13.84
N ASP A 153 12.34 7.88 13.59
CA ASP A 153 11.68 6.72 14.17
C ASP A 153 12.39 5.41 13.78
N SER A 154 13.03 5.38 12.61
CA SER A 154 13.70 4.21 12.05
C SER A 154 15.22 4.18 12.21
N ARG A 155 15.80 5.16 12.91
CA ARG A 155 17.26 5.35 13.02
C ARG A 155 17.96 5.46 11.66
N TRP A 156 17.25 5.97 10.66
CA TRP A 156 17.75 6.29 9.33
C TRP A 156 18.14 7.78 9.25
N ALA A 157 18.69 8.16 8.12
CA ALA A 157 18.95 9.53 7.71
C ALA A 157 18.30 9.77 6.34
N VAL A 158 17.77 10.96 6.13
CA VAL A 158 17.38 11.38 4.79
C VAL A 158 18.63 11.78 4.02
N THR A 159 18.97 11.04 2.96
CA THR A 159 20.19 11.23 2.18
C THR A 159 19.97 11.96 0.87
N ALA A 160 18.72 12.04 0.39
CA ALA A 160 18.32 12.79 -0.79
C ALA A 160 16.83 13.12 -0.76
N TRP A 161 16.47 14.18 -1.47
CA TRP A 161 15.09 14.61 -1.72
C TRP A 161 14.93 14.95 -3.19
N GLY A 162 13.71 14.87 -3.71
CA GLY A 162 13.47 15.36 -5.05
C GLY A 162 12.03 15.21 -5.53
N GLN A 163 11.86 15.52 -6.81
CA GLN A 163 10.63 15.30 -7.55
C GLN A 163 10.98 14.72 -8.91
N ALA A 164 10.24 13.70 -9.33
CA ALA A 164 10.38 13.07 -10.64
C ALA A 164 9.00 12.82 -11.25
N GLY A 165 8.93 12.70 -12.58
CA GLY A 165 7.69 12.44 -13.31
C GLY A 165 7.21 10.98 -13.16
N LEU A 166 7.09 10.48 -11.93
CA LEU A 166 6.86 9.06 -11.70
C LEU A 166 5.42 8.63 -11.91
N GLY A 167 4.45 9.53 -11.91
CA GLY A 167 3.03 9.21 -12.01
C GLY A 167 2.59 8.78 -13.41
N ALA A 168 1.29 8.46 -13.55
CA ALA A 168 0.67 8.33 -14.87
C ALA A 168 0.86 9.64 -15.65
N ASP A 169 1.18 9.54 -16.95
CA ASP A 169 1.46 10.70 -17.81
C ASP A 169 2.61 11.60 -17.31
N ALA A 170 3.59 11.01 -16.63
CA ALA A 170 4.73 11.71 -16.03
C ALA A 170 4.34 12.74 -14.94
N ALA A 171 3.21 12.52 -14.26
CA ALA A 171 2.80 13.37 -13.16
C ALA A 171 3.88 13.40 -12.06
N PRO A 172 4.16 14.58 -11.45
CA PRO A 172 5.21 14.72 -10.48
C PRO A 172 4.91 13.92 -9.20
N VAL A 173 5.91 13.21 -8.72
CA VAL A 173 5.91 12.50 -7.43
C VAL A 173 7.13 12.98 -6.66
N ARG A 174 6.89 13.46 -5.44
CA ARG A 174 7.95 13.80 -4.50
C ARG A 174 8.56 12.52 -3.95
N PHE A 175 9.86 12.53 -3.72
CA PHE A 175 10.53 11.41 -3.09
C PHE A 175 11.57 11.86 -2.06
N ALA A 176 11.79 11.00 -1.07
CA ALA A 176 12.88 11.08 -0.12
C ALA A 176 13.58 9.72 -0.04
N VAL A 177 14.90 9.75 0.01
CA VAL A 177 15.73 8.54 0.17
C VAL A 177 16.14 8.45 1.63
N LEU A 178 15.75 7.35 2.25
CA LEU A 178 16.02 7.06 3.66
C LEU A 178 17.06 5.95 3.72
N MET A 179 18.17 6.18 4.42
CA MET A 179 19.24 5.18 4.56
C MET A 179 19.61 5.05 6.03
N THR A 180 19.94 3.85 6.49
CA THR A 180 20.62 3.64 7.76
C THR A 180 21.89 4.51 7.90
N ARG A 181 22.21 4.87 9.14
CA ARG A 181 23.49 5.54 9.47
C ARG A 181 24.63 4.55 9.68
N ASP A 182 24.33 3.26 9.80
CA ASP A 182 25.34 2.22 10.02
C ASP A 182 25.88 1.69 8.69
N GLU A 183 27.14 2.00 8.39
CA GLU A 183 27.83 1.54 7.18
C GLU A 183 27.94 0.01 7.07
N ARG A 184 27.68 -0.74 8.16
CA ARG A 184 27.81 -2.21 8.19
C ARG A 184 26.55 -2.95 7.74
N VAL A 185 25.39 -2.31 7.79
CA VAL A 185 24.11 -2.93 7.44
C VAL A 185 23.29 -1.92 6.66
N ILE A 186 23.23 -2.07 5.35
CA ILE A 186 22.62 -1.07 4.46
C ILE A 186 21.13 -1.40 4.27
N HIS A 187 20.31 -1.07 5.25
CA HIS A 187 18.86 -0.93 5.06
C HIS A 187 18.53 0.47 4.56
N GLY A 188 17.54 0.56 3.67
CA GLY A 188 17.03 1.84 3.24
C GLY A 188 15.62 1.76 2.69
N GLY A 189 15.14 2.91 2.23
CA GLY A 189 13.82 3.02 1.65
C GLY A 189 13.61 4.28 0.85
N TYR A 190 12.54 4.26 0.07
CA TYR A 190 12.00 5.42 -0.62
C TYR A 190 10.65 5.79 0.00
N LEU A 191 10.53 7.03 0.47
CA LEU A 191 9.22 7.62 0.69
C LEU A 191 8.80 8.32 -0.60
N LEU A 192 7.67 7.94 -1.18
CA LEU A 192 7.08 8.54 -2.38
C LEU A 192 5.77 9.21 -2.00
N GLU A 193 5.52 10.42 -2.50
CA GLU A 193 4.26 11.14 -2.32
C GLU A 193 3.82 11.76 -3.64
N GLN A 194 2.68 11.30 -4.16
CA GLN A 194 2.02 11.95 -5.29
C GLN A 194 1.17 13.13 -4.81
N ASP A 195 0.47 12.93 -3.69
CA ASP A 195 -0.27 13.94 -2.93
C ASP A 195 -0.40 13.47 -1.47
N PRO A 196 -0.89 14.32 -0.54
CA PRO A 196 -0.97 13.95 0.87
C PRO A 196 -1.82 12.71 1.19
N THR A 197 -2.66 12.26 0.27
CA THR A 197 -3.49 11.05 0.41
C THR A 197 -2.90 9.82 -0.27
N HIS A 198 -1.88 10.02 -1.14
CA HIS A 198 -1.22 8.97 -1.91
C HIS A 198 0.28 8.94 -1.59
N ARG A 199 0.61 8.15 -0.56
CA ARG A 199 1.99 7.95 -0.08
C ARG A 199 2.38 6.49 -0.10
N TRP A 200 3.62 6.22 -0.51
CA TRP A 200 4.21 4.89 -0.47
C TRP A 200 5.53 4.91 0.28
N LEU A 201 5.78 3.90 1.10
CA LEU A 201 7.09 3.60 1.66
C LEU A 201 7.58 2.27 1.08
N LEU A 202 8.65 2.34 0.30
CA LEU A 202 9.36 1.17 -0.20
C LEU A 202 10.55 0.92 0.70
N ILE A 203 10.71 -0.31 1.18
CA ILE A 203 11.85 -0.72 2.00
C ILE A 203 12.63 -1.78 1.23
N PHE A 204 13.96 -1.65 1.26
CA PHE A 204 14.90 -2.57 0.66
C PHE A 204 15.98 -2.95 1.69
N ASP A 205 16.35 -4.22 1.68
CA ASP A 205 17.44 -4.78 2.49
C ASP A 205 18.66 -4.96 1.56
N LEU A 206 19.71 -4.13 1.71
CA LEU A 206 20.89 -4.18 0.84
C LEU A 206 22.10 -4.78 1.52
N GLU A 207 22.81 -5.60 0.74
CA GLU A 207 24.23 -5.85 0.91
C GLU A 207 25.05 -4.98 -0.08
N GLY A 208 24.88 -3.66 -0.09
CA GLY A 208 25.61 -2.82 -1.06
C GLY A 208 25.27 -1.32 -1.03
N GLU A 209 26.04 -0.51 -1.78
CA GLU A 209 25.78 0.92 -1.90
C GLU A 209 24.49 1.18 -2.68
N THR A 210 23.53 1.90 -2.08
CA THR A 210 22.49 2.57 -2.87
C THR A 210 23.08 3.83 -3.47
N LEU A 211 23.17 3.88 -4.80
CA LEU A 211 23.37 5.15 -5.48
C LEU A 211 21.99 5.68 -5.87
N PRO A 212 21.39 6.60 -5.10
CA PRO A 212 20.13 7.22 -5.48
C PRO A 212 20.38 8.12 -6.68
N TRP A 213 20.32 7.53 -7.86
CA TRP A 213 20.35 8.17 -9.17
C TRP A 213 21.66 8.94 -9.50
N LEU A 214 22.03 8.95 -10.79
CA LEU A 214 23.19 9.69 -11.33
C LEU A 214 22.87 11.18 -11.51
N GLY A 215 22.17 11.77 -10.54
CA GLY A 215 21.83 13.20 -10.55
C GLY A 215 23.02 14.07 -10.24
N ARG A 216 23.23 15.13 -11.02
CA ARG A 216 24.18 16.18 -10.65
C ARG A 216 23.71 16.83 -9.34
N ARG A 217 24.39 16.53 -8.23
CA ARG A 217 24.25 17.23 -6.96
C ARG A 217 24.39 18.75 -7.18
N ARG A 218 23.32 19.50 -6.95
CA ARG A 218 23.38 20.97 -6.90
C ARG A 218 23.73 21.40 -5.46
N GLY A 219 25.01 21.66 -5.20
CA GLY A 219 25.45 22.40 -4.02
C GLY A 219 25.99 21.57 -2.85
N GLY A 220 26.92 22.19 -2.11
CA GLY A 220 27.63 21.65 -0.94
C GLY A 220 27.06 22.08 0.40
N GLY A 221 25.72 22.17 0.52
CA GLY A 221 25.04 22.46 1.78
C GLY A 221 24.98 21.25 2.72
N ALA A 222 24.65 21.49 4.00
CA ALA A 222 24.46 20.47 5.03
C ALA A 222 23.15 19.66 4.86
N GLU A 223 22.18 20.21 4.12
CA GLU A 223 20.96 19.51 3.72
C GLU A 223 21.19 18.82 2.36
N PRO A 224 20.65 17.60 2.13
CA PRO A 224 20.76 16.98 0.82
C PRO A 224 20.13 17.88 -0.25
N ALA A 225 20.82 18.04 -1.38
CA ALA A 225 20.33 18.86 -2.47
C ALA A 225 19.00 18.32 -3.00
N TRP A 226 18.05 19.21 -3.27
CA TRP A 226 16.81 18.87 -3.97
C TRP A 226 17.10 18.50 -5.43
N ILE A 227 16.57 17.37 -5.88
CA ILE A 227 16.79 16.82 -7.22
C ILE A 227 15.47 16.87 -8.00
N GLU A 228 15.41 17.67 -9.06
CA GLU A 228 14.33 17.62 -10.04
C GLU A 228 14.78 16.84 -11.28
N THR A 229 13.97 15.89 -11.73
CA THR A 229 14.26 15.11 -12.94
C THR A 229 13.05 15.07 -13.85
N GLY A 230 13.30 15.09 -15.16
CA GLY A 230 12.29 14.75 -16.17
C GLY A 230 12.17 13.24 -16.39
N ASP A 231 12.82 12.43 -15.55
CA ASP A 231 12.79 10.98 -15.71
C ASP A 231 11.46 10.44 -15.20
N GLU A 232 10.85 9.56 -15.99
CA GLU A 232 9.59 8.89 -15.64
C GLU A 232 9.78 7.70 -14.68
N ALA A 233 10.97 7.60 -14.06
CA ALA A 233 11.34 6.51 -13.16
C ALA A 233 12.44 6.89 -12.16
N ILE A 234 12.42 6.27 -10.98
CA ILE A 234 13.54 6.22 -10.03
C ILE A 234 14.45 5.05 -10.42
N THR A 235 15.74 5.30 -10.61
CA THR A 235 16.72 4.24 -10.77
C THR A 235 17.36 3.90 -9.43
N HIS A 236 17.09 2.70 -8.93
CA HIS A 236 17.77 2.10 -7.80
C HIS A 236 18.91 1.23 -8.33
N ARG A 237 20.10 1.31 -7.72
CA ARG A 237 21.24 0.45 -8.06
C ARG A 237 21.82 -0.11 -6.78
N GLU A 238 22.11 -1.40 -6.82
CA GLU A 238 22.75 -2.17 -5.76
C GLU A 238 24.00 -2.82 -6.34
N ASP A 239 25.12 -2.73 -5.63
CA ASP A 239 26.36 -3.42 -6.00
C ASP A 239 26.75 -4.38 -4.85
N VAL A 240 26.67 -5.70 -5.09
CA VAL A 240 26.99 -6.77 -4.15
C VAL A 240 28.17 -7.59 -4.69
N GLY A 241 29.38 -7.27 -4.24
CA GLY A 241 30.60 -7.96 -4.66
C GLY A 241 30.87 -7.85 -6.16
N THR A 242 30.54 -8.91 -6.92
CA THR A 242 30.71 -8.94 -8.40
C THR A 242 29.40 -8.81 -9.18
N THR A 243 28.30 -8.63 -8.46
CA THR A 243 26.96 -8.47 -9.02
C THR A 243 26.49 -7.04 -8.84
N SER A 244 25.96 -6.43 -9.89
CA SER A 244 25.23 -5.16 -9.82
C SER A 244 23.79 -5.38 -10.24
N GLU A 245 22.83 -4.93 -9.45
CA GLU A 245 21.42 -4.91 -9.79
C GLU A 245 20.96 -3.47 -10.00
N THR A 246 20.12 -3.23 -11.01
CA THR A 246 19.55 -1.91 -11.27
C THR A 246 18.06 -2.07 -11.53
N LEU A 247 17.25 -1.29 -10.81
CA LEU A 247 15.79 -1.29 -10.91
C LEU A 247 15.34 0.09 -11.34
N ARG A 248 14.36 0.16 -12.23
CA ARG A 248 13.66 1.40 -12.56
C ARG A 248 12.23 1.32 -12.08
N LEU A 249 11.84 2.24 -11.21
CA LEU A 249 10.54 2.25 -10.52
C LEU A 249 9.70 3.43 -10.95
N ALA A 250 8.38 3.27 -11.03
CA ALA A 250 7.46 4.37 -11.27
C ALA A 250 6.13 4.17 -10.51
N VAL A 251 5.30 5.20 -10.45
CA VAL A 251 3.96 5.19 -9.82
C VAL A 251 2.89 5.17 -10.92
N ARG A 252 1.96 4.23 -10.85
CA ARG A 252 0.90 4.05 -11.85
C ARG A 252 -0.41 3.75 -11.12
N GLY A 253 -1.28 4.74 -11.05
CA GLY A 253 -2.48 4.69 -10.21
C GLY A 253 -2.11 4.61 -8.73
N ASP A 254 -2.64 3.61 -8.03
CA ASP A 254 -2.38 3.33 -6.62
C ASP A 254 -1.13 2.46 -6.38
N ARG A 255 -0.34 2.16 -7.43
CA ARG A 255 0.74 1.17 -7.34
C ARG A 255 2.09 1.74 -7.70
N VAL A 256 3.12 1.22 -7.03
CA VAL A 256 4.50 1.34 -7.47
C VAL A 256 4.85 0.13 -8.32
N VAL A 257 5.51 0.36 -9.46
CA VAL A 257 5.82 -0.66 -10.45
C VAL A 257 7.29 -0.65 -10.82
N VAL A 258 7.84 -1.83 -11.10
CA VAL A 258 9.19 -2.01 -11.65
C VAL A 258 9.09 -2.04 -13.17
N LEU A 259 9.61 -1.01 -13.83
CA LEU A 259 9.63 -0.89 -15.29
C LEU A 259 10.75 -1.74 -15.92
N GLU A 260 11.88 -1.84 -15.22
CA GLU A 260 13.07 -2.51 -15.72
C GLU A 260 13.91 -3.03 -14.57
N ARG A 261 14.49 -4.21 -14.77
CA ARG A 261 15.49 -4.81 -13.90
C ARG A 261 16.69 -5.25 -14.73
N VAL A 262 17.87 -4.80 -14.36
CA VAL A 262 19.13 -5.15 -15.00
C VAL A 262 20.05 -5.77 -13.97
N VAL A 263 20.40 -7.03 -14.13
CA VAL A 263 21.38 -7.72 -13.31
C VAL A 263 22.64 -7.92 -14.15
N ARG A 264 23.78 -7.44 -13.65
CA ARG A 264 25.09 -7.70 -14.23
C ARG A 264 25.90 -8.49 -13.24
N VAL A 265 26.38 -9.66 -13.65
CA VAL A 265 27.32 -10.45 -12.86
C VAL A 265 28.65 -10.41 -13.60
N SER A 266 29.75 -10.16 -12.89
CA SER A 266 31.09 -10.14 -13.48
C SER A 266 31.34 -11.42 -14.27
N ARG A 267 31.77 -11.26 -15.53
CA ARG A 267 32.04 -12.35 -16.49
C ARG A 267 30.82 -13.14 -16.98
N GLN A 268 29.59 -12.73 -16.66
CA GLN A 268 28.38 -13.28 -17.28
C GLN A 268 27.71 -12.25 -18.20
N PRO A 269 26.91 -12.69 -19.19
CA PRO A 269 26.06 -11.80 -19.97
C PRO A 269 25.12 -11.02 -19.06
N VAL A 270 24.87 -9.76 -19.41
CA VAL A 270 23.88 -8.93 -18.71
C VAL A 270 22.50 -9.57 -18.85
N GLN A 271 21.84 -9.83 -17.72
CA GLN A 271 20.45 -10.24 -17.70
C GLN A 271 19.59 -8.98 -17.61
N ARG A 272 18.81 -8.73 -18.65
CA ARG A 272 17.88 -7.60 -18.73
C ARG A 272 16.46 -8.14 -18.77
N GLU A 273 15.71 -7.82 -17.74
CA GLU A 273 14.28 -8.07 -17.67
C GLU A 273 13.60 -6.70 -17.88
N SER A 274 13.10 -6.46 -19.08
CA SER A 274 12.28 -5.28 -19.38
C SER A 274 10.82 -5.69 -19.33
N PHE A 275 10.05 -4.93 -18.56
CA PHE A 275 8.65 -5.19 -18.37
C PHE A 275 7.88 -4.25 -19.32
N VAL A 276 7.54 -4.76 -20.52
CA VAL A 276 6.86 -4.01 -21.62
C VAL A 276 5.54 -4.72 -21.97
N GLY A 277 4.47 -3.96 -22.23
CA GLY A 277 3.13 -4.53 -22.47
C GLY A 277 2.96 -5.18 -23.82
N ASP A 278 1.88 -5.96 -23.91
CA ASP A 278 1.48 -6.75 -25.08
C ASP A 278 1.27 -5.90 -26.35
N ASP A 279 1.06 -4.60 -26.22
CA ASP A 279 0.71 -3.67 -27.28
C ASP A 279 1.93 -3.03 -27.98
N GLY A 280 3.16 -3.37 -27.59
CA GLY A 280 4.37 -2.87 -28.26
C GLY A 280 4.53 -1.34 -28.27
N CYS A 281 3.64 -0.66 -27.53
CA CYS A 281 3.64 0.77 -27.37
C CYS A 281 4.63 1.11 -26.25
N THR A 282 5.49 2.11 -26.49
CA THR A 282 6.26 2.76 -25.42
C THR A 282 5.36 3.48 -24.40
N ARG A 283 4.03 3.49 -24.61
CA ARG A 283 3.07 3.77 -23.54
C ARG A 283 2.87 2.48 -22.74
N CYS A 284 3.35 2.58 -21.50
CA CYS A 284 3.40 1.61 -20.42
C CYS A 284 2.55 0.33 -20.60
N PRO A 285 3.12 -0.86 -20.38
CA PRO A 285 2.35 -2.08 -20.24
C PRO A 285 1.09 -2.00 -19.39
N ASP A 286 0.15 -2.91 -19.63
CA ASP A 286 -0.77 -3.30 -18.56
C ASP A 286 0.04 -3.96 -17.43
N LEU A 287 0.33 -3.16 -16.40
CA LEU A 287 1.14 -3.55 -15.24
C LEU A 287 0.49 -4.68 -14.42
N ARG A 288 -0.77 -5.03 -14.71
CA ARG A 288 -1.43 -6.23 -14.19
C ARG A 288 -0.81 -7.53 -14.73
N ALA A 289 -0.17 -7.50 -15.89
CA ALA A 289 0.52 -8.66 -16.47
C ALA A 289 1.89 -8.94 -15.82
N PHE A 290 2.35 -8.06 -14.93
CA PHE A 290 3.64 -8.17 -14.27
C PHE A 290 3.46 -8.68 -12.85
N GLU A 291 3.95 -9.89 -12.59
CA GLU A 291 4.05 -10.41 -11.24
C GLU A 291 5.14 -9.60 -10.51
N PRO A 292 4.84 -8.95 -9.37
CA PRO A 292 5.91 -8.51 -8.49
C PRO A 292 6.67 -9.77 -8.06
N ARG A 293 7.87 -9.97 -8.60
CA ARG A 293 8.79 -10.88 -7.95
C ARG A 293 9.06 -10.27 -6.58
N ALA A 294 8.60 -10.94 -5.54
CA ALA A 294 8.75 -10.60 -4.14
C ALA A 294 10.22 -10.59 -3.65
N ALA A 295 11.18 -10.38 -4.55
CA ALA A 295 12.59 -10.69 -4.36
C ALA A 295 13.50 -9.45 -4.36
N ILE A 296 12.96 -8.23 -4.34
CA ILE A 296 13.80 -7.03 -4.49
C ILE A 296 13.38 -5.86 -3.58
N PHE A 297 12.09 -5.74 -3.29
CA PHE A 297 11.61 -4.91 -2.19
C PHE A 297 10.87 -5.81 -1.23
N ASP A 298 11.32 -5.82 0.02
CA ASP A 298 10.67 -6.60 1.07
C ASP A 298 9.26 -6.08 1.35
N VAL A 299 9.05 -4.77 1.24
CA VAL A 299 7.79 -4.15 1.62
C VAL A 299 7.51 -2.89 0.80
N VAL A 300 6.31 -2.83 0.22
CA VAL A 300 5.68 -1.58 -0.24
C VAL A 300 4.48 -1.31 0.67
N VAL A 301 4.52 -0.23 1.46
CA VAL A 301 3.37 0.23 2.25
C VAL A 301 2.74 1.41 1.52
N GLY A 302 1.57 1.23 0.91
CA GLY A 302 0.85 2.33 0.25
C GLY A 302 -0.22 1.89 -0.75
N PRO A 303 -1.06 2.83 -1.25
CA PRO A 303 -1.09 4.22 -0.82
C PRO A 303 -1.70 4.32 0.59
N VAL A 304 -1.11 5.14 1.45
CA VAL A 304 -1.70 5.46 2.78
C VAL A 304 -1.97 6.94 2.90
N ALA A 305 -3.18 7.27 3.35
CA ALA A 305 -3.57 8.66 3.61
C ALA A 305 -3.05 9.16 4.97
N ASP A 306 -3.11 8.31 5.99
CA ASP A 306 -2.62 8.63 7.33
C ASP A 306 -1.13 8.33 7.45
N PRO A 307 -0.26 9.34 7.63
CA PRO A 307 1.17 9.12 7.82
C PRO A 307 1.51 8.35 9.09
N ALA A 308 0.63 8.29 10.10
CA ALA A 308 0.84 7.45 11.27
C ALA A 308 0.92 5.96 10.91
N ALA A 309 0.16 5.51 9.90
CA ALA A 309 0.18 4.13 9.41
C ALA A 309 1.56 3.70 8.87
N LEU A 310 2.36 4.66 8.37
CA LEU A 310 3.73 4.38 7.95
C LEU A 310 4.64 4.06 9.15
N ARG A 311 4.41 4.70 10.31
CA ARG A 311 5.27 4.58 11.52
C ARG A 311 5.00 3.31 12.32
N GLU A 312 3.80 2.76 12.22
CA GLU A 312 3.43 1.53 12.93
C GLU A 312 4.09 0.27 12.33
N TRP A 313 4.84 0.42 11.24
CA TRP A 313 5.36 -0.73 10.51
C TRP A 313 6.48 -1.47 11.28
N PRO A 314 6.35 -2.79 11.53
CA PRO A 314 7.23 -3.53 12.43
C PRO A 314 8.72 -3.52 12.07
N ARG A 315 9.07 -3.37 10.78
CA ARG A 315 10.46 -3.36 10.30
C ARG A 315 11.15 -2.00 10.43
N LEU A 316 10.45 -0.96 10.88
CA LEU A 316 11.06 0.33 11.15
C LEU A 316 11.75 0.40 12.53
N ARG A 317 11.66 -0.63 13.38
CA ARG A 317 12.20 -0.59 14.76
C ARG A 317 13.45 -1.43 14.96
#